data_AF-A0A2V8FM33-F1
#
_entry.id   AF-A0A2V8FM33-F1
#
_cell.length_a   1.000
_cell.length_b   1.000
_cell.length_c   1.000
_cell.angle_alpha   90.00
_cell.angle_beta   90.00
_cell.angle_gamma   90.00
#
_symmetry.space_group_name_H-M   'P 1'
#
loop_
_entity.id
_entity.type
_entity.pdbx_description
1 polymer ?
#
loop_
_entity_poly.entity_id
_entity_poly.type
_entity_poly.pdbx_seq_one_letter_code
_entity_poly.pdbx_strand_id
1 'polypeptide(L)'
;MERRDFLKIVGAASLVPAAHAAPEAGPLAAAASPAATVLYDDRSVALDRIGPDPTHAADALWVRKRDLPRINDFEVKPQGACRADLCIPIPKNMLRGEYFNLSAFARKIGQPVVADAGSRVWSLGEMQALGSAFISSRVAPDFTVPDRAGRPVHLSSFRGRKVLVVTWASW
;
A
#
# COMPACT_ATOMS: atom_id res chain seq x y z
N MET A 1 -32.43 47.96 3.61
CA MET A 1 -31.88 48.50 4.86
C MET A 1 -31.16 47.34 5.55
N GLU A 2 -29.85 47.22 5.61
CA GLU A 2 -28.71 48.11 5.38
C GLU A 2 -27.51 47.16 5.18
N ARG A 3 -26.83 47.24 4.04
CA ARG A 3 -25.65 46.42 3.75
C ARG A 3 -24.45 47.20 4.29
N ARG A 4 -23.92 46.79 5.44
CA ARG A 4 -22.79 47.48 6.08
C ARG A 4 -21.50 47.25 5.30
N ASP A 5 -21.09 48.28 4.57
CA ASP A 5 -19.75 48.43 4.01
C ASP A 5 -18.73 48.61 5.14
N PHE A 6 -17.85 47.63 5.32
CA PHE A 6 -16.65 47.80 6.14
C PHE A 6 -15.48 48.23 5.26
N LEU A 7 -15.10 49.49 5.42
CA LEU A 7 -13.92 50.13 4.86
C LEU A 7 -12.64 49.33 5.16
N LYS A 8 -11.92 49.03 4.08
CA LYS A 8 -10.47 49.18 3.89
C LYS A 8 -9.64 49.49 5.15
N ILE A 9 -8.80 48.54 5.55
CA ILE A 9 -7.52 48.84 6.19
C ILE A 9 -6.43 48.17 5.37
N VAL A 10 -5.56 49.03 4.85
CA VAL A 10 -4.30 48.75 4.17
C VAL A 10 -3.27 48.37 5.23
N GLY A 11 -2.49 47.33 4.97
CA GLY A 11 -1.36 46.95 5.83
C GLY A 11 -0.61 45.76 5.25
N ALA A 12 0.10 45.96 4.15
CA ALA A 12 1.08 45.00 3.66
C ALA A 12 2.34 45.09 4.53
N ALA A 13 2.53 44.14 5.44
CA ALA A 13 3.82 43.87 6.05
C ALA A 13 4.35 42.56 5.47
N SER A 14 5.03 42.65 4.33
CA SER A 14 5.83 41.54 3.80
C SER A 14 7.08 41.40 4.65
N LEU A 15 7.04 40.50 5.64
CA LEU A 15 8.25 39.99 6.25
C LEU A 15 8.90 39.02 5.25
N VAL A 16 9.97 39.47 4.59
CA VAL A 16 10.85 38.60 3.82
C VAL A 16 11.62 37.74 4.82
N PRO A 17 11.47 36.40 4.82
CA PRO A 17 12.36 35.56 5.61
C PRO A 17 13.77 35.63 5.00
N ALA A 18 14.77 35.82 5.86
CA ALA A 18 16.17 35.77 5.48
C ALA A 18 16.47 34.42 4.82
N ALA A 19 16.89 34.46 3.56
CA ALA A 19 17.39 33.31 2.83
C ALA A 19 18.59 32.73 3.57
N HIS A 20 18.39 31.61 4.26
CA HIS A 20 19.49 30.74 4.63
C HIS A 20 19.96 30.06 3.35
N ALA A 21 21.18 30.37 2.92
CA ALA A 21 21.82 29.70 1.80
C ALA A 21 21.90 28.20 2.10
N ALA A 22 21.11 27.41 1.38
CA ALA A 22 21.30 25.97 1.31
C ALA A 22 22.65 25.70 0.62
N PRO A 23 23.44 24.72 1.08
CA PRO A 23 24.64 24.32 0.36
C PRO A 23 24.24 23.82 -1.03
N GLU A 24 24.96 24.28 -2.06
CA GLU A 24 24.76 23.89 -3.45
C GLU A 24 24.80 22.37 -3.57
N ALA A 25 23.63 21.77 -3.83
CA ALA A 25 23.56 20.38 -4.24
C ALA A 25 24.21 20.29 -5.63
N GLY A 26 25.41 19.72 -5.68
CA GLY A 26 26.02 19.27 -6.93
C GLY A 26 25.04 18.38 -7.71
N PRO A 27 25.18 18.26 -9.04
CA PRO A 27 24.19 17.61 -9.88
C PRO A 27 23.90 16.20 -9.36
N LEU A 28 22.70 15.98 -8.81
CA LEU A 28 22.19 14.64 -8.57
C LEU A 28 22.11 13.98 -9.94
N ALA A 29 23.02 13.04 -10.21
CA ALA A 29 22.88 12.13 -11.33
C ALA A 29 21.46 11.53 -11.25
N ALA A 30 20.67 11.73 -12.31
CA ALA A 30 19.32 11.19 -12.38
C ALA A 30 19.40 9.68 -12.12
N ALA A 31 18.82 9.22 -11.01
CA ALA A 31 18.79 7.81 -10.68
C ALA A 31 18.17 7.06 -11.88
N ALA A 32 18.88 6.04 -12.37
CA ALA A 32 18.38 5.22 -13.47
C ALA A 32 16.98 4.71 -13.12
N SER A 33 16.02 4.87 -14.04
CA SER A 33 14.64 4.49 -13.77
C SER A 33 14.54 2.99 -13.49
N PRO A 34 13.82 2.57 -12.44
CA PRO A 34 13.77 1.17 -12.04
C PRO A 34 13.15 0.30 -13.13
N ALA A 35 13.54 -0.98 -13.19
CA ALA A 35 12.92 -1.95 -14.10
C ALA A 35 11.42 -2.14 -13.80
N ALA A 36 11.03 -2.03 -12.53
CA ALA A 36 9.65 -1.96 -12.09
C ALA A 36 9.57 -1.33 -10.69
N THR A 37 8.42 -0.77 -10.33
CA THR A 37 8.09 -0.34 -8.97
C THR A 37 6.91 -1.14 -8.46
N VAL A 38 7.02 -1.64 -7.23
CA VAL A 38 5.94 -2.37 -6.55
C VAL A 38 5.42 -1.55 -5.37
N LEU A 39 4.12 -1.31 -5.34
CA LEU A 39 3.42 -0.64 -4.24
C LEU A 39 2.66 -1.67 -3.42
N TYR A 40 2.95 -1.76 -2.12
CA TYR A 40 2.26 -2.66 -1.20
C TYR A 40 2.47 -2.21 0.25
N ASP A 41 1.39 -2.14 1.05
CA ASP A 41 1.47 -1.97 2.51
C ASP A 41 2.34 -0.74 2.90
N ASP A 42 2.00 0.41 2.31
CA ASP A 42 2.73 1.70 2.40
C ASP A 42 4.19 1.70 1.90
N ARG A 43 4.67 0.58 1.34
CA ARG A 43 6.00 0.49 0.72
C ARG A 43 5.93 0.79 -0.77
N SER A 44 6.93 1.52 -1.24
CA SER A 44 7.27 1.67 -2.65
C SER A 44 8.64 1.05 -2.90
N VAL A 45 8.66 -0.10 -3.56
CA VAL A 45 9.88 -0.89 -3.78
C VAL A 45 10.29 -0.80 -5.25
N ALA A 46 11.39 -0.10 -5.50
CA ALA A 46 12.04 -0.05 -6.80
C ALA A 46 12.86 -1.34 -7.05
N LEU A 47 12.65 -1.97 -8.20
CA LEU A 47 13.36 -3.16 -8.64
C LEU A 47 14.35 -2.78 -9.76
N ASP A 48 15.60 -3.20 -9.61
CA ASP A 48 16.65 -3.05 -10.63
C ASP A 48 16.50 -4.04 -11.79
N ARG A 49 15.81 -5.16 -11.58
CA ARG A 49 15.60 -6.20 -12.60
C ARG A 49 14.31 -6.95 -12.39
N ILE A 50 13.64 -7.28 -13.50
CA ILE A 50 12.50 -8.19 -13.57
C ILE A 50 12.80 -9.32 -14.56
N GLY A 51 12.11 -10.46 -14.39
CA GLY A 51 12.21 -11.60 -15.29
C GLY A 51 11.27 -11.46 -16.50
N PRO A 52 11.57 -12.17 -17.61
CA PRO A 52 10.68 -12.19 -18.76
C PRO A 52 9.46 -13.08 -18.50
N ASP A 53 8.29 -12.63 -18.95
CA ASP A 53 7.08 -13.45 -19.01
C ASP A 53 7.04 -14.25 -20.33
N PRO A 54 6.83 -15.58 -20.30
CA PRO A 54 6.79 -16.41 -21.51
C PRO A 54 5.64 -16.10 -22.46
N THR A 55 4.55 -15.54 -21.93
CA THR A 55 3.36 -15.20 -22.70
C THR A 55 3.39 -13.74 -23.15
N HIS A 56 4.47 -13.00 -22.81
CA HIS A 56 4.61 -11.57 -23.06
C HIS A 56 3.43 -10.75 -22.53
N ALA A 57 2.81 -11.20 -21.44
CA ALA A 57 1.70 -10.49 -20.81
C ALA A 57 2.20 -9.21 -20.15
N ALA A 58 1.63 -8.06 -20.54
CA ALA A 58 2.08 -6.75 -20.07
C ALA A 58 1.87 -6.54 -18.56
N ASP A 59 0.88 -7.22 -17.97
CA ASP A 59 0.58 -7.15 -16.54
C ASP A 59 1.35 -8.19 -15.71
N ALA A 60 2.11 -9.08 -16.34
CA ALA A 60 2.85 -10.12 -15.66
C ALA A 60 4.15 -9.58 -15.05
N LEU A 61 4.27 -9.68 -13.73
CA LEU A 61 5.46 -9.27 -12.99
C LEU A 61 6.22 -10.48 -12.45
N TRP A 62 7.40 -10.72 -13.02
CA TRP A 62 8.35 -11.70 -12.51
C TRP A 62 9.44 -10.99 -11.71
N VAL A 63 9.47 -11.20 -10.39
CA VAL A 63 10.48 -10.61 -9.50
C VAL A 63 11.51 -11.67 -9.12
N ARG A 64 12.72 -11.27 -8.72
CA ARG A 64 13.66 -12.24 -8.13
C ARG A 64 13.16 -12.63 -6.75
N LYS A 65 13.34 -13.90 -6.39
CA LYS A 65 12.95 -14.44 -5.08
C LYS A 65 13.53 -13.65 -3.91
N ARG A 66 14.76 -13.13 -4.05
CA ARG A 66 15.44 -12.30 -3.05
C ARG A 66 14.77 -10.95 -2.79
N ASP A 67 13.95 -10.47 -3.73
CA ASP A 67 13.26 -9.19 -3.62
C ASP A 67 11.90 -9.35 -2.91
N LEU A 68 11.39 -10.58 -2.70
CA LEU A 68 10.11 -10.80 -2.04
C LEU A 68 10.05 -10.29 -0.59
N PRO A 69 11.07 -10.50 0.28
CA PRO A 69 10.99 -10.04 1.66
C PRO A 69 10.80 -8.52 1.77
N ARG A 70 11.50 -7.75 0.91
CA ARG A 70 11.35 -6.29 0.89
C ARG A 70 10.01 -5.84 0.30
N ILE A 71 9.45 -6.60 -0.65
CA ILE A 71 8.18 -6.29 -1.31
C ILE A 71 7.00 -6.56 -0.38
N ASN A 72 6.88 -7.77 0.15
CA ASN A 72 5.68 -8.23 0.85
C ASN A 72 5.96 -9.24 1.98
N ASP A 73 7.20 -9.30 2.46
CA ASP A 73 7.67 -10.17 3.55
C ASP A 73 7.56 -11.68 3.28
N PHE A 74 7.37 -12.08 2.03
CA PHE A 74 7.41 -13.49 1.64
C PHE A 74 8.84 -13.97 1.35
N GLU A 75 9.06 -15.25 1.59
CA GLU A 75 10.25 -15.99 1.18
C GLU A 75 9.84 -17.26 0.45
N VAL A 76 10.53 -17.63 -0.62
CA VAL A 76 10.31 -18.91 -1.29
C VAL A 76 11.11 -20.00 -0.58
N LYS A 77 10.41 -20.96 0.01
CA LYS A 77 10.93 -22.16 0.69
C LYS A 77 10.45 -23.43 -0.04
N PRO A 78 11.01 -24.62 0.24
CA PRO A 78 10.60 -25.86 -0.43
C PRO A 78 9.10 -26.15 -0.35
N GLN A 79 8.46 -25.82 0.78
CA GLN A 79 7.03 -26.00 0.99
C GLN A 79 6.14 -24.95 0.28
N GLY A 80 6.68 -23.80 -0.15
CA GLY A 80 5.91 -22.73 -0.76
C GLY A 80 6.44 -21.33 -0.50
N ALA A 81 5.60 -20.33 -0.78
CA ALA A 81 5.86 -18.94 -0.43
C ALA A 81 5.43 -18.75 1.03
N CYS A 82 6.37 -18.46 1.91
CA CYS A 82 6.13 -18.35 3.34
C CYS A 82 6.26 -16.91 3.83
N ARG A 83 5.34 -16.48 4.68
CA ARG A 83 5.37 -15.21 5.42
C ARG A 83 4.95 -15.50 6.86
N ALA A 84 5.83 -15.20 7.81
CA ALA A 84 5.68 -15.67 9.20
C ALA A 84 5.37 -17.18 9.22
N ASP A 85 4.28 -17.59 9.89
CA ASP A 85 3.88 -18.99 10.02
C ASP A 85 3.02 -19.50 8.85
N LEU A 86 2.63 -18.63 7.91
CA LEU A 86 1.82 -19.01 6.76
C LEU A 86 2.73 -19.42 5.60
N CYS A 87 2.52 -20.62 5.04
CA CYS A 87 3.17 -21.07 3.81
C CYS A 87 2.14 -21.47 2.76
N ILE A 88 2.19 -20.84 1.59
CA ILE A 88 1.25 -21.05 0.49
C ILE A 88 1.94 -21.84 -0.63
N PRO A 89 1.42 -23.03 -1.02
CA PRO A 89 2.00 -23.84 -2.09
C PRO A 89 2.11 -23.08 -3.43
N ILE A 90 3.28 -23.16 -4.07
CA ILE A 90 3.57 -22.47 -5.34
C ILE A 90 3.53 -23.48 -6.50
N PRO A 91 2.65 -23.29 -7.50
CA PRO A 91 2.69 -24.05 -8.74
C PRO A 91 4.01 -23.85 -9.50
N LYS A 92 4.54 -24.92 -10.13
CA LYS A 92 5.84 -24.87 -10.85
C LYS A 92 5.89 -23.82 -11.96
N ASN A 93 4.76 -23.53 -12.61
CA ASN A 93 4.67 -22.54 -13.68
C ASN A 93 4.83 -21.08 -13.19
N MET A 94 4.85 -20.84 -11.87
CA MET A 94 5.12 -19.52 -11.26
C MET A 94 6.58 -19.36 -10.82
N LEU A 95 7.43 -20.37 -11.05
CA LEU A 95 8.84 -20.37 -10.67
C LEU A 95 9.72 -20.56 -11.90
N ARG A 96 10.77 -19.73 -12.04
CA ARG A 96 11.74 -19.84 -13.14
C ARG A 96 13.12 -19.42 -12.68
N GLY A 97 14.01 -20.38 -12.43
CA GLY A 97 15.34 -20.10 -11.90
C GLY A 97 15.25 -19.28 -10.60
N GLU A 98 15.81 -18.07 -10.61
CA GLU A 98 15.73 -17.11 -9.50
C GLU A 98 14.44 -16.28 -9.46
N TYR A 99 13.58 -16.37 -10.47
CA TYR A 99 12.37 -15.57 -10.61
C TYR A 99 11.11 -16.26 -10.08
N PHE A 100 10.18 -15.42 -9.64
CA PHE A 100 8.87 -15.75 -9.10
C PHE A 100 7.82 -14.85 -9.74
N ASN A 101 6.73 -15.42 -10.27
CA ASN A 101 5.64 -14.65 -10.85
C ASN A 101 4.74 -14.07 -9.75
N LEU A 102 5.05 -12.85 -9.32
CA LEU A 102 4.37 -12.15 -8.24
C LEU A 102 2.91 -11.86 -8.57
N SER A 103 2.63 -11.41 -9.79
CA SER A 103 1.25 -11.12 -10.23
C SER A 103 0.36 -12.37 -10.30
N ALA A 104 0.88 -13.50 -10.78
CA ALA A 104 0.12 -14.74 -10.86
C ALA A 104 -0.10 -15.34 -9.46
N PHE A 105 0.88 -15.21 -8.57
CA PHE A 105 0.72 -15.61 -7.18
C PHE A 105 -0.32 -14.76 -6.45
N ALA A 106 -0.30 -13.43 -6.62
CA ALA A 106 -1.30 -12.53 -6.06
C ALA A 106 -2.72 -12.93 -6.47
N ARG A 107 -2.94 -13.16 -7.77
CA ARG A 107 -4.22 -13.66 -8.29
C ARG A 107 -4.64 -15.00 -7.68
N LYS A 108 -3.69 -15.95 -7.54
CA LYS A 108 -3.95 -17.28 -6.95
C LYS A 108 -4.46 -17.19 -5.51
N ILE A 109 -3.93 -16.26 -4.72
CA ILE A 109 -4.29 -16.11 -3.30
C ILE A 109 -5.41 -15.10 -3.06
N GLY A 110 -6.06 -14.62 -4.14
CA GLY A 110 -7.13 -13.63 -4.07
C GLY A 110 -6.66 -12.24 -3.64
N GLN A 111 -5.37 -11.92 -3.78
CA GLN A 111 -4.85 -10.59 -3.54
C GLN A 111 -5.12 -9.71 -4.77
N PRO A 112 -5.80 -8.56 -4.62
CA PRO A 112 -5.99 -7.60 -5.71
C PRO A 112 -4.65 -7.11 -6.25
N VAL A 113 -4.52 -7.02 -7.57
CA VAL A 113 -3.34 -6.47 -8.24
C VAL A 113 -3.76 -5.59 -9.40
N VAL A 114 -3.17 -4.40 -9.49
CA VAL A 114 -3.32 -3.46 -10.62
C VAL A 114 -1.94 -3.21 -11.21
N ALA A 115 -1.83 -3.28 -12.54
CA ALA A 115 -0.60 -3.05 -13.26
C ALA A 115 -0.77 -1.86 -14.22
N ASP A 116 0.14 -0.90 -14.14
CA ASP A 116 0.39 0.07 -15.19
C ASP A 116 1.74 -0.28 -15.85
N ALA A 117 1.65 -1.08 -16.91
CA ALA A 117 2.83 -1.53 -17.66
C ALA A 117 3.59 -0.37 -18.33
N GLY A 118 2.88 0.72 -18.70
CA GLY A 118 3.49 1.90 -19.31
C GLY A 118 4.40 2.64 -18.34
N SER A 119 3.95 2.79 -17.09
CA SER A 119 4.75 3.39 -16.01
C SER A 119 5.66 2.38 -15.30
N ARG A 120 5.55 1.08 -15.62
CA ARG A 120 6.24 -0.04 -14.95
C ARG A 120 5.92 -0.10 -13.45
N VAL A 121 4.65 0.08 -13.09
CA VAL A 121 4.18 0.09 -11.70
C VAL A 121 3.16 -1.03 -11.47
N TRP A 122 3.34 -1.78 -10.39
CA TRP A 122 2.38 -2.78 -9.91
C TRP A 122 1.95 -2.41 -8.49
N SER A 123 0.64 -2.26 -8.28
CA SER A 123 0.06 -2.04 -6.97
C SER A 123 -0.62 -3.31 -6.50
N LEU A 124 -0.21 -3.84 -5.35
CA LEU A 124 -0.84 -4.97 -4.69
C LEU A 124 -1.71 -4.47 -3.53
N GLY A 125 -2.95 -4.94 -3.47
CA GLY A 125 -3.85 -4.68 -2.35
C GLY A 125 -3.58 -5.59 -1.16
N GLU A 126 -4.45 -5.50 -0.15
CA GLU A 126 -4.39 -6.37 1.02
C GLU A 126 -4.58 -7.85 0.65
N MET A 127 -3.85 -8.71 1.35
CA MET A 127 -3.85 -10.14 1.10
C MET A 127 -4.91 -10.83 1.96
N GLN A 128 -5.99 -11.26 1.32
CA GLN A 128 -7.13 -11.89 2.02
C GLN A 128 -6.74 -13.16 2.78
N ALA A 129 -5.77 -13.93 2.26
CA ALA A 129 -5.23 -15.11 2.93
C ALA A 129 -4.68 -14.81 4.33
N LEU A 130 -4.17 -13.59 4.58
CA LEU A 130 -3.63 -13.17 5.88
C LEU A 130 -4.69 -12.55 6.81
N GLY A 131 -5.79 -11.99 6.26
CA GLY A 131 -6.87 -11.33 7.02
C GLY A 131 -8.06 -12.22 7.38
N SER A 132 -8.13 -13.45 6.86
CA SER A 132 -9.31 -14.33 6.95
C SER A 132 -9.67 -14.83 8.36
N ALA A 133 -8.79 -14.68 9.35
CA ALA A 133 -9.04 -15.13 10.72
C ALA A 133 -10.27 -14.42 11.35
N PHE A 134 -10.44 -13.11 11.10
CA PHE A 134 -11.57 -12.35 11.64
C PHE A 134 -12.91 -12.69 10.97
N ILE A 135 -12.88 -12.98 9.66
CA ILE A 135 -14.06 -13.45 8.93
C ILE A 135 -14.48 -14.83 9.42
N SER A 136 -13.51 -15.70 9.70
CA SER A 136 -13.76 -17.06 10.18
C SER A 136 -14.32 -17.09 11.61
N SER A 137 -13.79 -16.25 12.50
CA SER A 137 -14.29 -16.15 13.87
C SER A 137 -15.69 -15.55 13.95
N ARG A 138 -16.09 -14.74 12.95
CA ARG A 138 -17.31 -13.92 12.96
C ARG A 138 -17.42 -12.98 14.16
N VAL A 139 -16.29 -12.72 14.83
CA VAL A 139 -16.18 -11.79 15.95
C VAL A 139 -15.52 -10.53 15.44
N ALA A 140 -16.25 -9.42 15.49
CA ALA A 140 -15.68 -8.11 15.19
C ALA A 140 -14.57 -7.76 16.21
N PRO A 141 -13.40 -7.28 15.77
CA PRO A 141 -12.37 -6.76 16.67
C PRO A 141 -12.92 -5.65 17.56
N ASP A 142 -12.55 -5.65 18.84
CA ASP A 142 -12.92 -4.56 19.74
C ASP A 142 -12.01 -3.36 19.48
N PHE A 143 -12.53 -2.34 18.78
CA PHE A 143 -11.84 -1.09 18.53
C PHE A 143 -12.40 0.04 19.39
N THR A 144 -11.59 1.08 19.60
CA THR A 144 -11.95 2.28 20.34
C THR A 144 -11.89 3.49 19.41
N VAL A 145 -12.96 4.27 19.36
CA VAL A 145 -13.02 5.53 18.61
C VAL A 145 -13.55 6.65 19.51
N PRO A 146 -13.11 7.90 19.32
CA PRO A 146 -13.69 9.03 20.04
C PRO A 146 -15.11 9.33 19.53
N ASP A 147 -16.03 9.67 20.43
CA ASP A 147 -17.30 10.28 20.07
C ASP A 147 -17.13 11.76 19.66
N ARG A 148 -18.25 12.43 19.34
CA ARG A 148 -18.24 13.84 18.95
C ARG A 148 -17.72 14.81 20.04
N ALA A 149 -17.68 14.37 21.30
CA ALA A 149 -17.13 15.12 22.41
C ALA A 149 -15.70 14.68 22.76
N GLY A 150 -15.08 13.81 21.96
CA GLY A 150 -13.74 13.28 22.17
C GLY A 150 -13.65 12.15 23.20
N ARG A 151 -14.78 11.65 23.72
CA ARG A 151 -14.78 10.59 24.73
C ARG A 151 -14.58 9.23 24.06
N PRO A 152 -13.75 8.34 24.63
CA PRO A 152 -13.52 7.02 24.04
C PRO A 152 -14.79 6.17 24.08
N VAL A 153 -15.10 5.51 22.97
CA VAL A 153 -16.20 4.55 22.82
C VAL A 153 -15.62 3.24 22.30
N HIS A 154 -15.84 2.17 23.05
CA HIS A 154 -15.44 0.81 22.66
C HIS A 154 -16.59 0.11 21.93
N LEU A 155 -16.29 -0.70 20.91
CA LEU A 155 -17.30 -1.52 20.24
C LEU A 155 -17.95 -2.52 21.22
N SER A 156 -17.17 -3.07 22.15
CA SER A 156 -17.64 -4.02 23.17
C SER A 156 -18.68 -3.45 24.11
N SER A 157 -18.76 -2.11 24.28
CA SER A 157 -19.83 -1.46 25.04
C SER A 157 -21.22 -1.65 24.42
N PHE A 158 -21.31 -2.15 23.18
CA PHE A 158 -22.57 -2.46 22.51
C PHE A 158 -22.94 -3.95 22.50
N ARG A 159 -22.21 -4.82 23.22
CA ARG A 159 -22.59 -6.23 23.36
C ARG A 159 -24.03 -6.40 23.86
N GLY A 160 -24.73 -7.41 23.33
CA GLY A 160 -26.15 -7.66 23.60
C GLY A 160 -27.11 -6.82 22.75
N ARG A 161 -26.61 -5.94 21.88
CA ARG A 161 -27.41 -5.13 20.93
C ARG A 161 -27.10 -5.51 19.49
N LYS A 162 -28.05 -5.29 18.58
CA LYS A 162 -27.78 -5.29 17.13
C LYS A 162 -27.10 -3.97 16.79
N VAL A 163 -25.90 -4.02 16.23
CA VAL A 163 -25.07 -2.85 15.93
C VAL A 163 -24.76 -2.81 14.45
N LEU A 164 -24.99 -1.67 13.81
CA LEU A 164 -24.53 -1.37 12.45
C LEU A 164 -23.42 -0.32 12.57
N VAL A 165 -22.22 -0.65 12.10
CA VAL A 165 -21.12 0.31 11.99
C VAL A 165 -21.11 0.87 10.57
N VAL A 166 -21.18 2.18 10.45
CA VAL A 166 -21.18 2.88 9.15
C VAL A 166 -19.96 3.77 9.08
N THR A 167 -19.15 3.60 8.04
CA THR A 167 -18.10 4.54 7.66
C THR A 167 -18.65 5.41 6.52
N TRP A 168 -18.52 6.73 6.64
CA TRP A 168 -18.94 7.68 5.60
C TRP A 168 -17.87 8.74 5.37
N ALA A 169 -17.90 9.37 4.20
CA ALA A 169 -17.28 10.66 3.94
C ALA A 169 -18.27 11.57 3.18
N SER A 170 -18.17 12.87 3.38
CA SER A 170 -19.17 13.88 2.97
C SER A 170 -18.90 14.52 1.61
N TRP A 171 -18.20 13.83 0.71
CA TRP A 171 -17.76 14.38 -0.58
C TRP A 171 -18.87 15.11 -1.34
#